data_AF-A0A1G8Y106-F1
#
_entry.id   AF-A0A1G8Y106-F1
#
_cell.length_a   1.000
_cell.length_b   1.000
_cell.length_c   1.000
_cell.angle_alpha   90.00
_cell.angle_beta   90.00
_cell.angle_gamma   90.00
#
_symmetry.space_group_name_H-M   'P 1'
#
loop_
_entity.id
_entity.type
_entity.pdbx_description
1 polymer ?
#
loop_
_entity_poly.entity_id
_entity_poly.type
_entity_poly.pdbx_seq_one_letter_code
_entity_poly.pdbx_strand_id
1 'polypeptide(L)'
;MRVEIWADVVCGWAHIGQRRLEKALASWEGEPVEVVWRPYQIDPSAPARAVPLAETLRDPMADEALRACAPGLSPADNRARVAEVAAAEGLGAQWGSEWRASTLEAHRLIALAYEKGGAEVQGQVVERVLRAHFVEVRDISDPAFLSEVAAEAGLAGFAGGEAGSGAELTRELLLIGKAKGVRTSPTIIVGDLALEGAQSPETIREFLEDASRRAPRRLPDEVRRLRWAESLLDQRDPLGALTLLRPLMAEHGGDRGVRMLEARAYFASAQLNRARTALESLVAESPDDSYARHLLGRTLQRQGRHDEAASHLTLAAVMTPDYAR
;
A
#
# COMPACT_ATOMS: atom_id res chain seq x y z
N MET A 1 -12.79 -17.13 -4.44
CA MET A 1 -12.11 -15.90 -4.90
C MET A 1 -11.65 -15.04 -3.72
N ARG A 2 -10.54 -14.32 -3.84
CA ARG A 2 -10.10 -13.32 -2.85
C ARG A 2 -10.39 -11.90 -3.35
N VAL A 3 -11.04 -11.09 -2.53
CA VAL A 3 -11.34 -9.68 -2.77
C VAL A 3 -10.53 -8.84 -1.79
N GLU A 4 -9.59 -8.05 -2.29
CA GLU A 4 -8.79 -7.15 -1.46
C GLU A 4 -9.41 -5.75 -1.44
N ILE A 5 -9.72 -5.22 -0.26
CA ILE A 5 -10.17 -3.83 -0.10
C ILE A 5 -8.99 -3.01 0.41
N TRP A 6 -8.40 -2.22 -0.48
CA TRP A 6 -7.33 -1.29 -0.15
C TRP A 6 -7.95 0.03 0.30
N ALA A 7 -7.88 0.30 1.60
CA ALA A 7 -8.60 1.43 2.18
C ALA A 7 -7.92 1.98 3.42
N ASP A 8 -8.21 3.25 3.71
CA ASP A 8 -7.88 3.88 4.98
C ASP A 8 -9.10 3.89 5.90
N VAL A 9 -8.88 3.74 7.21
CA VAL A 9 -9.96 3.69 8.22
C VAL A 9 -10.51 5.08 8.57
N VAL A 10 -9.87 6.15 8.10
CA VAL A 10 -10.42 7.51 8.11
C VAL A 10 -11.16 7.87 6.82
N CYS A 11 -11.26 6.93 5.86
CA CYS A 11 -11.97 7.15 4.62
C CYS A 11 -13.46 6.85 4.78
N GLY A 12 -14.29 7.88 4.70
CA GLY A 12 -15.74 7.72 4.76
C GLY A 12 -16.32 6.78 3.70
N TRP A 13 -15.78 6.89 2.49
CA TRP A 13 -16.14 6.03 1.37
C TRP A 13 -15.73 4.57 1.58
N ALA A 14 -14.73 4.27 2.40
CA ALA A 14 -14.39 2.89 2.73
C ALA A 14 -15.50 2.22 3.57
N HIS A 15 -16.07 2.95 4.54
CA HIS A 15 -17.18 2.46 5.36
C HIS A 15 -18.46 2.26 4.53
N ILE A 16 -18.76 3.22 3.64
CA ILE A 16 -19.87 3.12 2.67
C ILE A 16 -19.63 1.94 1.71
N GLY A 17 -18.41 1.83 1.18
CA GLY A 17 -18.01 0.77 0.25
C GLY A 17 -18.11 -0.62 0.86
N GLN A 18 -17.80 -0.78 2.15
CA GLN A 18 -18.00 -2.01 2.89
C GLN A 18 -19.47 -2.44 2.86
N ARG A 19 -20.41 -1.55 3.24
CA ARG A 19 -21.85 -1.86 3.20
C ARG A 19 -22.33 -2.20 1.80
N ARG A 20 -21.83 -1.51 0.78
CA ARG A 20 -22.19 -1.79 -0.62
C ARG A 20 -21.66 -3.14 -1.10
N LEU A 21 -20.45 -3.52 -0.70
CA LEU A 21 -19.91 -4.85 -0.96
C LEU A 21 -20.71 -5.94 -0.23
N GLU A 22 -21.06 -5.74 1.04
CA GLU A 22 -21.90 -6.67 1.80
C GLU A 22 -23.26 -6.89 1.11
N LYS A 23 -23.90 -5.82 0.62
CA LYS A 23 -25.13 -5.90 -0.19
C LYS A 23 -24.93 -6.65 -1.50
N ALA A 24 -23.83 -6.41 -2.20
CA ALA A 24 -23.49 -7.13 -3.43
C ALA A 24 -23.30 -8.64 -3.17
N LEU A 25 -22.63 -8.99 -2.06
CA LEU A 25 -22.37 -10.36 -1.66
C LEU A 25 -23.60 -11.09 -1.10
N ALA A 26 -24.59 -10.38 -0.57
CA ALA A 26 -25.83 -10.99 -0.06
C ALA A 26 -26.63 -11.75 -1.14
N SER A 27 -26.46 -11.38 -2.41
CA SER A 27 -27.08 -12.03 -3.58
C SER A 27 -26.08 -12.78 -4.47
N TRP A 28 -24.86 -13.00 -3.96
CA TRP A 28 -23.79 -13.64 -4.73
C TRP A 28 -23.98 -15.17 -4.80
N GLU A 29 -24.06 -15.69 -6.02
CA GLU A 29 -24.22 -17.14 -6.29
C GLU A 29 -22.94 -17.79 -6.84
N GLY A 30 -21.84 -17.05 -6.94
CA GLY A 30 -20.56 -17.55 -7.46
C GLY A 30 -19.72 -18.30 -6.43
N GLU A 31 -18.42 -18.47 -6.72
CA GLU A 31 -17.49 -19.14 -5.80
C GLU A 31 -17.35 -18.39 -4.46
N PRO A 32 -16.99 -19.07 -3.35
CA PRO A 32 -16.81 -18.44 -2.05
C PRO A 32 -15.87 -17.23 -2.09
N VAL A 33 -16.28 -16.11 -1.50
CA VAL A 33 -15.51 -14.86 -1.47
C VAL A 33 -14.83 -14.69 -0.12
N GLU A 34 -13.50 -14.60 -0.12
CA GLU A 34 -12.71 -14.17 1.03
C GLU A 34 -12.44 -12.66 0.88
N VAL A 35 -13.02 -11.84 1.77
CA VAL A 35 -12.77 -10.39 1.80
C VAL A 35 -11.59 -10.10 2.71
N VAL A 36 -10.56 -9.45 2.19
CA VAL A 36 -9.33 -9.11 2.92
C VAL A 36 -9.10 -7.62 2.86
N TRP A 37 -8.94 -6.99 4.01
CA TRP A 37 -8.61 -5.57 4.10
C TRP A 37 -7.10 -5.35 3.99
N ARG A 38 -6.72 -4.32 3.24
CA ARG A 38 -5.33 -3.93 2.99
C ARG A 38 -5.14 -2.46 3.33
N PRO A 39 -4.00 -2.10 3.95
CA PRO A 39 -3.79 -0.76 4.42
C PRO A 39 -3.56 0.20 3.25
N TYR A 40 -4.19 1.37 3.36
CA TYR A 40 -3.89 2.57 2.59
C TYR A 40 -3.88 3.74 3.57
N GLN A 41 -3.00 4.73 3.35
CA GLN A 41 -2.97 5.95 4.16
C GLN A 41 -3.27 7.16 3.29
N ILE A 42 -4.42 7.81 3.53
CA ILE A 42 -4.79 9.06 2.87
C ILE A 42 -3.84 10.17 3.29
N ASP A 43 -3.53 10.24 4.59
CA ASP A 43 -2.61 11.22 5.16
C ASP A 43 -1.54 10.53 6.00
N PRO A 44 -0.42 10.09 5.38
CA PRO A 44 0.72 9.53 6.12
C PRO A 44 1.40 10.55 7.06
N SER A 45 1.09 11.85 6.93
CA SER A 45 1.64 12.93 7.75
C SER A 45 0.75 13.28 8.95
N ALA A 46 -0.40 12.62 9.11
CA ALA A 46 -1.30 12.84 10.22
C ALA A 46 -0.55 12.64 11.55
N PRO A 47 -0.81 13.50 12.55
CA PRO A 47 -0.11 13.43 13.83
C PRO A 47 -0.42 12.12 14.56
N ALA A 48 0.57 11.58 15.28
CA ALA A 48 0.42 10.36 16.07
C ALA A 48 -0.65 10.51 17.16
N ARG A 49 -0.80 11.71 17.71
CA ARG A 49 -1.93 12.08 18.58
C ARG A 49 -2.96 12.80 17.73
N ALA A 50 -4.22 12.36 17.77
CA ALA A 50 -5.26 13.01 17.00
C ALA A 50 -5.43 14.49 17.38
N VAL A 51 -5.75 15.28 16.37
CA VAL A 51 -6.10 16.69 16.50
C VAL A 51 -7.50 16.92 15.95
N PRO A 52 -8.23 17.96 16.39
CA PRO A 52 -9.54 18.28 15.84
C PRO A 52 -9.47 18.49 14.32
N LEU A 53 -10.25 17.73 13.58
CA LEU A 53 -10.36 17.81 12.12
C LEU A 53 -10.75 19.22 11.67
N ALA A 54 -11.59 19.90 12.47
CA ALA A 54 -11.99 21.28 12.22
C ALA A 54 -10.80 22.25 12.11
N GLU A 55 -9.68 22.01 12.79
CA GLU A 55 -8.46 22.81 12.64
C GLU A 55 -7.82 22.59 11.27
N THR A 56 -7.74 21.35 10.81
CA THR A 56 -7.20 21.02 9.49
C THR A 56 -8.07 21.57 8.38
N LEU A 57 -9.39 21.53 8.53
CA LEU A 57 -10.33 22.06 7.55
C LEU A 57 -10.29 23.59 7.40
N ARG A 58 -9.64 24.29 8.33
CA ARG A 58 -9.38 25.74 8.23
C ARG A 58 -8.07 26.06 7.52
N ASP A 59 -7.20 25.07 7.30
CA ASP A 59 -5.97 25.25 6.52
C ASP A 59 -6.34 25.44 5.04
N PRO A 60 -5.98 26.58 4.41
CA PRO A 60 -6.28 26.83 3.01
C PRO A 60 -5.71 25.77 2.06
N MET A 61 -4.56 25.16 2.38
CA MET A 61 -3.99 24.10 1.55
C MET A 61 -4.81 22.81 1.64
N ALA A 62 -5.30 22.46 2.83
CA ALA A 62 -6.15 21.30 3.01
C ALA A 62 -7.54 21.52 2.40
N ASP A 63 -8.10 22.72 2.53
CA ASP A 63 -9.36 23.11 1.89
C ASP A 63 -9.28 22.99 0.36
N GLU A 64 -8.22 23.53 -0.26
CA GLU A 64 -8.01 23.41 -1.71
C GLU A 64 -7.88 21.95 -2.17
N ALA A 65 -7.08 21.14 -1.46
CA ALA A 65 -6.94 19.72 -1.77
C ALA A 65 -8.27 18.96 -1.67
N LEU A 66 -9.09 19.27 -0.66
CA LEU A 66 -10.41 18.64 -0.48
C LEU A 66 -11.42 19.10 -1.54
N ARG A 67 -11.37 20.36 -1.99
CA ARG A 67 -12.22 20.86 -3.08
C ARG A 67 -11.87 20.23 -4.42
N ALA A 68 -10.61 19.94 -4.68
CA ALA A 68 -10.20 19.21 -5.89
C ALA A 68 -10.84 17.81 -5.97
N CYS A 69 -11.09 17.18 -4.82
CA CYS A 69 -11.76 15.88 -4.73
C CYS A 69 -13.29 15.95 -4.94
N ALA A 70 -13.92 17.11 -4.71
CA ALA A 70 -15.35 17.33 -4.91
C ALA A 70 -15.62 18.73 -5.48
N PRO A 71 -15.33 18.96 -6.78
CA PRO A 71 -15.48 20.27 -7.39
C PRO A 71 -16.90 20.81 -7.23
N GLY A 72 -17.02 22.05 -6.76
CA GLY A 72 -18.31 22.73 -6.59
C GLY A 72 -18.99 22.55 -5.23
N LEU A 73 -18.39 21.79 -4.30
CA LEU A 73 -18.86 21.69 -2.91
C LEU A 73 -17.83 22.27 -1.95
N SER A 74 -18.28 22.97 -0.90
CA SER A 74 -17.40 23.25 0.23
C SER A 74 -17.07 21.94 0.97
N PRO A 75 -15.96 21.87 1.75
CA PRO A 75 -15.70 20.68 2.55
C PRO A 75 -16.83 20.34 3.53
N ALA A 76 -17.55 21.35 4.04
CA ALA A 76 -18.69 21.14 4.93
C ALA A 76 -19.87 20.50 4.19
N ASP A 77 -20.22 21.02 3.01
CA ASP A 77 -21.31 20.48 2.20
C ASP A 77 -20.99 19.07 1.70
N ASN A 78 -19.74 18.81 1.31
CA ASN A 78 -19.33 17.47 0.92
C ASN A 78 -19.40 16.49 2.11
N ARG A 79 -19.03 16.89 3.33
CA ARG A 79 -19.20 16.03 4.51
C ARG A 79 -20.67 15.74 4.80
N ALA A 80 -21.55 16.74 4.72
CA ALA A 80 -22.99 16.54 4.90
C ALA A 80 -23.56 15.56 3.87
N ARG A 81 -23.21 15.74 2.59
CA ARG A 81 -23.58 14.82 1.50
C ARG A 81 -23.10 13.40 1.76
N VAL A 82 -21.85 13.22 2.21
CA VAL A 82 -21.30 11.88 2.51
C VAL A 82 -22.06 11.24 3.69
N ALA A 83 -22.42 12.01 4.72
CA ALA A 83 -23.21 11.51 5.84
C ALA A 83 -24.62 11.07 5.42
N GLU A 84 -25.29 11.81 4.52
CA GLU A 84 -26.58 11.41 3.95
C GLU A 84 -26.48 10.07 3.20
N VAL A 85 -25.42 9.91 2.39
CA VAL A 85 -25.16 8.64 1.69
C VAL A 85 -24.91 7.51 2.69
N ALA A 86 -24.09 7.74 3.72
CA ALA A 86 -23.83 6.77 4.78
C ALA A 86 -25.12 6.33 5.49
N ALA A 87 -25.99 7.28 5.82
CA ALA A 87 -27.30 7.00 6.41
C ALA A 87 -28.18 6.15 5.48
N ALA A 88 -28.22 6.47 4.18
CA ALA A 88 -28.93 5.67 3.17
C ALA A 88 -28.36 4.24 3.03
N GLU A 89 -27.07 4.04 3.31
CA GLU A 89 -26.45 2.71 3.36
C GLU A 89 -26.70 1.97 4.68
N GLY A 90 -27.37 2.57 5.67
CA GLY A 90 -27.68 1.95 6.95
C GLY A 90 -26.63 2.17 8.04
N LEU A 91 -25.72 3.14 7.87
CA LEU A 91 -24.67 3.45 8.86
C LEU A 91 -25.11 4.36 10.01
N GLY A 92 -26.40 4.70 10.07
CA GLY A 92 -27.00 5.53 11.11
C GLY A 92 -27.16 7.00 10.71
N ALA A 93 -28.02 7.72 11.43
CA ALA A 93 -28.31 9.13 11.18
C ALA A 93 -27.22 10.08 11.70
N GLN A 94 -26.44 9.65 12.69
CA GLN A 94 -25.25 10.35 13.19
C GLN A 94 -24.03 9.66 12.62
N TRP A 95 -23.41 10.30 11.63
CA TRP A 95 -22.25 9.75 10.94
C TRP A 95 -21.32 10.87 10.48
N GLY A 96 -20.05 10.78 10.84
CA GLY A 96 -19.01 11.75 10.54
C GLY A 96 -17.84 11.66 11.53
N SER A 97 -16.71 12.28 11.21
CA SER A 97 -15.53 12.29 12.07
C SER A 97 -15.17 13.69 12.55
N GLU A 98 -14.59 13.75 13.75
CA GLU A 98 -14.07 14.99 14.34
C GLU A 98 -12.55 15.00 14.47
N TRP A 99 -11.87 13.90 14.12
CA TRP A 99 -10.46 13.71 14.38
C TRP A 99 -9.67 13.56 13.08
N ARG A 100 -8.57 14.31 12.96
CA ARG A 100 -7.46 13.96 12.07
C ARG A 100 -6.47 13.13 12.88
N ALA A 101 -6.40 11.84 12.59
CA ALA A 101 -5.63 10.86 13.35
C ALA A 101 -4.72 10.07 12.42
N SER A 102 -3.52 9.72 12.90
CA SER A 102 -2.71 8.70 12.25
C SER A 102 -3.43 7.35 12.29
N THR A 103 -3.46 6.66 11.14
CA THR A 103 -4.10 5.34 11.01
C THR A 103 -3.12 4.17 11.06
N LEU A 104 -1.83 4.45 11.27
CA LEU A 104 -0.78 3.43 11.19
C LEU A 104 -1.01 2.29 12.21
N GLU A 105 -1.33 2.62 13.45
CA GLU A 105 -1.54 1.64 14.51
C GLU A 105 -2.85 0.86 14.33
N ALA A 106 -3.90 1.51 13.81
CA ALA A 106 -5.12 0.82 13.42
C ALA A 106 -4.87 -0.18 12.29
N HIS A 107 -4.11 0.21 11.26
CA HIS A 107 -3.69 -0.69 10.18
C HIS A 107 -2.83 -1.84 10.68
N ARG A 108 -1.96 -1.60 11.68
CA ARG A 108 -1.17 -2.65 12.33
C ARG A 108 -2.05 -3.67 13.03
N LEU A 109 -3.06 -3.21 13.77
CA LEU A 109 -4.04 -4.09 14.41
C LEU A 109 -4.83 -4.90 13.36
N ILE A 110 -5.28 -4.26 12.27
CA ILE A 110 -6.02 -4.91 11.18
C ILE A 110 -5.17 -5.98 10.48
N ALA A 111 -3.88 -5.71 10.25
CA ALA A 111 -2.96 -6.68 9.66
C ALA A 111 -2.75 -7.89 10.60
N LEU A 112 -2.56 -7.63 11.90
CA LEU A 112 -2.43 -8.68 12.92
C LEU A 112 -3.71 -9.52 13.05
N ALA A 113 -4.88 -8.89 12.97
CA ALA A 113 -6.17 -9.56 13.02
C ALA A 113 -6.31 -10.60 11.90
N TYR A 114 -5.87 -10.27 10.68
CA TYR A 114 -5.82 -11.21 9.57
C TYR A 114 -4.82 -12.35 9.81
N GLU A 115 -3.61 -12.03 10.27
CA GLU A 115 -2.56 -13.03 10.51
C GLU A 115 -2.98 -14.08 11.56
N LYS A 116 -3.67 -13.66 12.63
CA LYS A 116 -4.01 -14.52 13.77
C LYS A 116 -5.42 -15.12 13.70
N GLY A 117 -6.38 -14.40 13.13
CA GLY A 117 -7.79 -14.76 13.13
C GLY A 117 -8.44 -14.86 11.76
N GLY A 118 -7.69 -14.64 10.67
CA GLY A 118 -8.20 -14.69 9.30
C GLY A 118 -9.12 -13.52 8.92
N ALA A 119 -9.76 -13.66 7.76
CA ALA A 119 -10.61 -12.62 7.16
C ALA A 119 -11.80 -12.20 8.04
N GLU A 120 -12.39 -13.14 8.78
CA GLU A 120 -13.55 -12.87 9.63
C GLU A 120 -13.20 -11.94 10.80
N VAL A 121 -12.17 -12.29 11.57
CA VAL A 121 -11.68 -11.46 12.69
C VAL A 121 -11.15 -10.11 12.18
N GLN A 122 -10.48 -10.10 11.02
CA GLN A 122 -10.07 -8.86 10.38
C GLN A 122 -11.27 -7.94 10.09
N GLY A 123 -12.34 -8.47 9.52
CA GLY A 123 -13.56 -7.72 9.22
C GLY A 123 -14.20 -7.13 10.49
N GLN A 124 -14.24 -7.88 11.58
CA GLN A 124 -14.77 -7.41 12.88
C GLN A 124 -13.95 -6.23 13.43
N VAL A 125 -12.61 -6.32 13.36
CA VAL A 125 -11.72 -5.23 13.78
C VAL A 125 -11.90 -3.99 12.91
N VAL A 126 -11.98 -4.14 11.59
CA VAL A 126 -12.21 -3.02 10.67
C VAL A 126 -13.54 -2.33 10.96
N GLU A 127 -14.62 -3.10 11.08
CA GLU A 127 -15.95 -2.60 11.43
C GLU A 127 -15.91 -1.81 12.75
N ARG A 128 -15.26 -2.36 13.77
CA ARG A 128 -15.14 -1.72 15.10
C ARG A 128 -14.40 -0.39 15.02
N VAL A 129 -13.31 -0.30 14.27
CA VAL A 129 -12.51 0.93 14.09
C VAL A 129 -13.28 1.96 13.26
N LEU A 130 -13.91 1.56 12.16
CA LEU A 130 -14.72 2.46 11.33
C LEU A 130 -15.91 3.03 12.10
N ARG A 131 -16.62 2.19 12.87
CA ARG A 131 -17.71 2.63 13.75
C ARG A 131 -17.20 3.57 14.84
N ALA A 132 -16.07 3.26 15.47
CA ALA A 132 -15.46 4.13 16.47
C ALA A 132 -15.17 5.53 15.90
N HIS A 133 -14.60 5.59 14.69
CA HIS A 133 -14.25 6.86 14.06
C HIS A 133 -15.45 7.67 13.60
N PHE A 134 -16.40 7.04 12.90
CA PHE A 134 -17.48 7.74 12.20
C PHE A 134 -18.80 7.81 12.96
N VAL A 135 -19.04 6.94 13.93
CA VAL A 135 -20.33 6.88 14.64
C VAL A 135 -20.13 7.29 16.10
N GLU A 136 -19.08 6.78 16.74
CA GLU A 136 -18.77 7.08 18.15
C GLU A 136 -17.86 8.31 18.31
N VAL A 137 -17.30 8.82 17.20
CA VAL A 137 -16.44 10.01 17.16
C VAL A 137 -15.21 9.87 18.08
N ARG A 138 -14.67 8.66 18.18
CA ARG A 138 -13.48 8.34 18.98
C ARG A 138 -12.18 8.64 18.23
N ASP A 139 -11.14 8.92 19.00
CA ASP A 139 -9.76 8.94 18.53
C ASP A 139 -9.29 7.50 18.27
N ILE A 140 -9.12 7.15 16.99
CA ILE A 140 -8.64 5.82 16.56
C ILE A 140 -7.12 5.67 16.58
N SER A 141 -6.38 6.73 16.95
CA SER A 141 -4.95 6.65 17.24
C SER A 141 -4.63 6.34 18.70
N ASP A 142 -5.64 6.36 19.59
CA ASP A 142 -5.47 6.06 21.01
C ASP A 142 -5.03 4.59 21.23
N PRO A 143 -3.83 4.35 21.80
CA PRO A 143 -3.35 3.01 22.09
C PRO A 143 -4.26 2.22 23.03
N ALA A 144 -4.95 2.88 23.97
CA ALA A 144 -5.86 2.22 24.90
C ALA A 144 -7.10 1.69 24.17
N PHE A 145 -7.69 2.50 23.28
CA PHE A 145 -8.78 2.07 22.40
C PHE A 145 -8.35 0.90 21.50
N LEU A 146 -7.19 0.98 20.84
CA LEU A 146 -6.76 -0.11 19.96
C LEU A 146 -6.47 -1.40 20.74
N SER A 147 -6.02 -1.29 22.01
CA SER A 147 -5.85 -2.45 22.89
C SER A 147 -7.19 -3.05 23.35
N GLU A 148 -8.21 -2.22 23.57
CA GLU A 148 -9.61 -2.64 23.80
C GLU A 148 -10.13 -3.46 22.61
N VAL A 149 -10.01 -2.92 21.38
CA VAL A 149 -10.43 -3.62 20.16
C VAL A 149 -9.67 -4.93 19.95
N ALA A 150 -8.36 -4.95 20.23
CA ALA A 150 -7.56 -6.17 20.15
C ALA A 150 -8.04 -7.24 21.14
N ALA A 151 -8.38 -6.84 22.37
CA ALA A 151 -8.89 -7.76 23.39
C ALA A 151 -10.28 -8.32 23.02
N GLU A 152 -11.18 -7.48 22.50
CA GLU A 152 -12.49 -7.90 21.98
C GLU A 152 -12.36 -8.94 20.86
N ALA A 153 -11.35 -8.79 20.00
CA ALA A 153 -11.06 -9.71 18.90
C ALA A 153 -10.22 -10.94 19.30
N GLY A 154 -9.89 -11.10 20.60
CA GLY A 154 -9.07 -12.22 21.08
C GLY A 154 -7.59 -12.16 20.66
N LEU A 155 -7.10 -10.99 20.24
CA LEU A 155 -5.74 -10.76 19.76
C LEU A 155 -4.80 -10.44 20.92
N ALA A 156 -4.47 -11.47 21.71
CA ALA A 156 -3.55 -11.34 22.84
C ALA A 156 -2.17 -10.83 22.40
N GLY A 157 -1.59 -9.92 23.18
CA GLY A 157 -0.24 -9.40 22.94
C GLY A 157 -0.13 -8.23 21.97
N PHE A 158 -1.25 -7.71 21.46
CA PHE A 158 -1.23 -6.37 20.86
C PHE A 158 -1.03 -5.32 21.97
N ALA A 159 0.13 -4.67 21.96
CA ALA A 159 0.36 -3.44 22.69
C ALA A 159 0.41 -2.31 21.66
N GLY A 160 -0.44 -1.29 21.79
CA GLY A 160 -0.37 -0.11 20.92
C GLY A 160 0.99 0.60 21.03
N GLY A 161 1.47 1.19 19.93
CA GLY A 161 2.77 1.86 19.83
C GLY A 161 3.55 1.45 18.57
N GLU A 162 4.38 2.36 18.07
CA GLU A 162 5.07 2.25 16.76
C GLU A 162 6.01 1.04 16.60
N ALA A 163 6.32 0.32 17.69
CA ALA A 163 7.15 -0.87 17.70
C ALA A 163 6.36 -2.07 18.25
N GLY A 164 6.31 -3.16 17.49
CA GLY A 164 5.63 -4.40 17.91
C GLY A 164 5.20 -5.29 16.74
N SER A 165 4.52 -6.38 17.06
CA SER A 165 3.98 -7.34 16.08
C SER A 165 3.16 -6.61 15.01
N GLY A 166 3.37 -6.98 13.74
CA GLY A 166 2.63 -6.43 12.60
C GLY A 166 3.20 -5.12 12.01
N ALA A 167 4.17 -4.45 12.65
CA ALA A 167 4.73 -3.19 12.11
C ALA A 167 5.46 -3.38 10.77
N GLU A 168 6.32 -4.41 10.67
CA GLU A 168 7.01 -4.75 9.41
C GLU A 168 6.02 -5.19 8.34
N LEU A 169 5.06 -6.05 8.70
CA LEU A 169 4.00 -6.50 7.80
C LEU A 169 3.17 -5.32 7.26
N THR A 170 2.78 -4.38 8.10
CA THR A 170 1.98 -3.21 7.70
C THR A 170 2.76 -2.31 6.75
N ARG A 171 4.03 -2.04 7.05
CA ARG A 171 4.93 -1.29 6.15
C ARG A 171 5.06 -2.00 4.81
N GLU A 172 5.22 -3.32 4.81
CA GLU A 172 5.29 -4.11 3.58
C GLU A 172 4.00 -4.03 2.77
N LEU A 173 2.84 -4.20 3.41
CA LEU A 173 1.55 -4.13 2.75
C LEU A 173 1.29 -2.74 2.13
N LEU A 174 1.64 -1.65 2.83
CA LEU A 174 1.56 -0.29 2.27
C LEU A 174 2.41 -0.14 1.00
N LEU A 175 3.63 -0.69 1.00
CA LEU A 175 4.50 -0.70 -0.17
C LEU A 175 3.92 -1.56 -1.31
N ILE A 176 3.31 -2.70 -1.00
CA ILE A 176 2.62 -3.54 -1.99
C ILE A 176 1.45 -2.79 -2.62
N GLY A 177 0.66 -2.05 -1.85
CA GLY A 177 -0.43 -1.22 -2.38
C GLY A 177 0.06 -0.17 -3.37
N LYS A 178 1.13 0.54 -3.00
CA LYS A 178 1.82 1.48 -3.89
C LYS A 178 2.37 0.79 -5.15
N ALA A 179 2.99 -0.37 -5.01
CA ALA A 179 3.53 -1.15 -6.13
C ALA A 179 2.43 -1.64 -7.09
N LYS A 180 1.25 -1.97 -6.56
CA LYS A 180 0.04 -2.31 -7.32
C LYS A 180 -0.62 -1.10 -7.99
N GLY A 181 -0.17 0.11 -7.71
CA GLY A 181 -0.72 1.34 -8.27
C GLY A 181 -1.98 1.84 -7.58
N VAL A 182 -2.25 1.41 -6.33
CA VAL A 182 -3.37 1.93 -5.54
C VAL A 182 -3.11 3.40 -5.19
N ARG A 183 -4.02 4.27 -5.61
CA ARG A 183 -3.91 5.73 -5.43
C ARG A 183 -5.08 6.37 -4.70
N THR A 184 -6.10 5.57 -4.37
CA THR A 184 -7.33 6.07 -3.74
C THR A 184 -7.94 5.04 -2.82
N SER A 185 -8.72 5.52 -1.85
CA SER A 185 -9.45 4.72 -0.88
C SER A 185 -10.96 4.92 -1.06
N PRO A 186 -11.78 3.85 -1.07
CA PRO A 186 -11.36 2.45 -1.18
C PRO A 186 -10.99 2.10 -2.63
N THR A 187 -10.12 1.11 -2.83
CA THR A 187 -9.92 0.42 -4.11
C THR A 187 -10.13 -1.08 -3.88
N ILE A 188 -11.05 -1.69 -4.61
CA ILE A 188 -11.32 -3.12 -4.56
C ILE A 188 -10.46 -3.81 -5.63
N ILE A 189 -9.66 -4.80 -5.26
CA ILE A 189 -8.80 -5.56 -6.17
C ILE A 189 -9.13 -7.03 -6.14
N VAL A 190 -9.28 -7.63 -7.32
CA VAL A 190 -9.47 -9.08 -7.50
C VAL A 190 -8.51 -9.55 -8.60
N GLY A 191 -7.48 -10.31 -8.20
CA GLY A 191 -6.38 -10.66 -9.10
C GLY A 191 -5.66 -9.41 -9.61
N ASP A 192 -5.75 -9.19 -10.93
CA ASP A 192 -5.16 -8.04 -11.63
C ASP A 192 -6.19 -6.94 -11.97
N LEU A 193 -7.46 -7.13 -11.60
CA LEU A 193 -8.52 -6.14 -11.81
C LEU A 193 -8.67 -5.23 -10.59
N ALA A 194 -8.93 -3.95 -10.83
CA ALA A 194 -9.16 -2.95 -9.80
C ALA A 194 -10.46 -2.16 -10.07
N LEU A 195 -11.20 -1.86 -9.01
CA LEU A 195 -12.38 -1.01 -9.01
C LEU A 195 -12.17 0.10 -7.98
N GLU A 196 -12.04 1.34 -8.45
CA GLU A 196 -11.78 2.50 -7.59
C GLU A 196 -13.07 3.12 -7.04
N GLY A 197 -13.04 3.52 -5.77
CA GLY A 197 -14.12 4.20 -5.08
C GLY A 197 -15.22 3.27 -4.57
N ALA A 198 -16.15 3.84 -3.80
CA ALA A 198 -17.31 3.14 -3.27
C ALA A 198 -18.41 3.05 -4.34
N GLN A 199 -18.23 2.18 -5.34
CA GLN A 199 -19.22 1.96 -6.41
C GLN A 199 -20.54 1.38 -5.88
N SER A 200 -21.62 1.43 -6.66
CA SER A 200 -22.92 0.87 -6.25
C SER A 200 -22.83 -0.66 -6.03
N PRO A 201 -23.73 -1.26 -5.23
CA PRO A 201 -23.77 -2.72 -5.06
C PRO A 201 -23.85 -3.48 -6.39
N GLU A 202 -24.59 -2.94 -7.37
CA GLU A 202 -24.74 -3.54 -8.70
C GLU A 202 -23.42 -3.53 -9.48
N THR A 203 -22.72 -2.39 -9.52
CA THR A 203 -21.41 -2.26 -10.16
C THR A 203 -20.38 -3.18 -9.49
N ILE A 204 -20.40 -3.27 -8.15
CA ILE A 204 -19.52 -4.18 -7.41
C ILE A 204 -19.82 -5.63 -7.80
N ARG A 205 -21.10 -6.05 -7.85
CA ARG A 205 -21.49 -7.40 -8.27
C ARG A 205 -21.00 -7.70 -9.68
N GLU A 206 -21.26 -6.82 -10.65
CA GLU A 206 -20.80 -6.99 -12.04
C GLU A 206 -19.28 -7.12 -12.15
N PHE A 207 -18.54 -6.33 -11.36
CA PHE A 207 -17.09 -6.44 -11.26
C PHE A 207 -16.64 -7.80 -10.71
N LEU A 208 -17.28 -8.31 -9.65
CA LEU A 208 -16.99 -9.63 -9.09
C LEU A 208 -17.32 -10.75 -10.08
N GLU A 209 -18.42 -10.64 -10.82
CA GLU A 209 -18.77 -11.58 -11.88
C GLU A 209 -17.69 -11.60 -12.98
N ASP A 210 -17.23 -10.44 -13.44
CA ASP A 210 -16.16 -10.37 -14.43
C ASP A 210 -14.84 -10.96 -13.92
N ALA A 211 -14.49 -10.64 -12.69
CA ALA A 211 -13.30 -11.19 -12.06
C ALA A 211 -13.36 -12.71 -11.91
N SER A 212 -14.52 -13.27 -11.53
CA SER A 212 -14.70 -14.72 -11.35
C SER A 212 -14.58 -15.51 -12.66
N ARG A 213 -14.93 -14.90 -13.80
CA ARG A 213 -14.78 -15.53 -15.14
C ARG A 213 -13.33 -15.57 -15.60
N ARG A 214 -12.47 -14.69 -15.09
CA ARG A 214 -11.06 -14.64 -15.43
C ARG A 214 -10.29 -15.58 -14.51
N ALA A 215 -9.74 -16.66 -15.06
CA ALA A 215 -8.85 -17.52 -14.29
C ALA A 215 -7.69 -16.68 -13.73
N PRO A 216 -7.48 -16.64 -12.40
CA PRO A 216 -6.43 -15.81 -11.82
C PRO A 216 -5.07 -16.32 -12.29
N ARG A 217 -4.24 -15.42 -12.82
CA ARG A 217 -2.87 -15.75 -13.18
C ARG A 217 -2.07 -15.99 -11.89
N ARG A 218 -1.92 -17.25 -11.48
CA ARG A 218 -1.15 -17.62 -10.29
C ARG A 218 0.34 -17.53 -10.61
N LEU A 219 0.93 -16.38 -10.29
CA LEU A 219 2.38 -16.21 -10.27
C LEU A 219 2.91 -16.71 -8.92
N PRO A 220 4.10 -17.34 -8.87
CA PRO A 220 4.79 -17.61 -7.61
C PRO A 220 4.99 -16.33 -6.78
N ASP A 221 5.01 -16.46 -5.46
CA ASP A 221 5.07 -15.34 -4.52
C ASP A 221 6.33 -14.50 -4.71
N GLU A 222 7.45 -15.17 -4.97
CA GLU A 222 8.74 -14.58 -5.26
C GLU A 222 8.71 -13.72 -6.54
N VAL A 223 7.99 -14.17 -7.57
CA VAL A 223 7.81 -13.44 -8.83
C VAL A 223 6.93 -12.22 -8.62
N ARG A 224 5.86 -12.33 -7.81
CA ARG A 224 5.00 -11.17 -7.49
C ARG A 224 5.78 -10.12 -6.73
N ARG A 225 6.54 -10.53 -5.71
CA ARG A 225 7.37 -9.63 -4.89
C ARG A 225 8.46 -8.95 -5.72
N LEU A 226 9.10 -9.67 -6.65
CA LEU A 226 10.08 -9.09 -7.57
C LEU A 226 9.46 -8.01 -8.45
N ARG A 227 8.28 -8.29 -9.04
CA ARG A 227 7.54 -7.32 -9.87
C ARG A 227 7.10 -6.10 -9.06
N TRP A 228 6.68 -6.28 -7.81
CA TRP A 228 6.34 -5.16 -6.93
C TRP A 228 7.55 -4.30 -6.60
N ALA A 229 8.69 -4.92 -6.29
CA ALA A 229 9.94 -4.18 -6.06
C ALA A 229 10.37 -3.39 -7.31
N GLU A 230 10.20 -3.96 -8.51
CA GLU A 230 10.49 -3.28 -9.77
C GLU A 230 9.55 -2.09 -9.99
N SER A 231 8.25 -2.28 -9.79
CA SER A 231 7.25 -1.19 -9.86
C SER A 231 7.58 -0.04 -8.90
N LEU A 232 8.02 -0.34 -7.67
CA LEU A 232 8.45 0.71 -6.73
C LEU A 232 9.67 1.48 -7.23
N LEU A 233 10.64 0.80 -7.82
CA LEU A 233 11.81 1.45 -8.38
C LEU A 233 11.44 2.37 -9.56
N ASP A 234 10.53 1.93 -10.44
CA ASP A 234 10.02 2.72 -11.56
C ASP A 234 9.24 3.96 -11.07
N GLN A 235 8.54 3.82 -9.93
CA GLN A 235 7.89 4.91 -9.21
C GLN A 235 8.85 5.79 -8.40
N ARG A 236 10.18 5.63 -8.58
CA ARG A 236 11.25 6.37 -7.88
C ARG A 236 11.25 6.17 -6.36
N ASP A 237 10.86 4.98 -5.91
CA ASP A 237 10.93 4.56 -4.51
C ASP A 237 11.94 3.41 -4.31
N PRO A 238 13.25 3.70 -4.40
CA PRO A 238 14.28 2.68 -4.28
C PRO A 238 14.38 2.09 -2.86
N LEU A 239 13.98 2.83 -1.82
CA LEU A 239 14.00 2.34 -0.44
C LEU A 239 12.83 1.38 -0.17
N GLY A 240 11.66 1.67 -0.73
CA GLY A 240 10.54 0.74 -0.76
C GLY A 240 10.90 -0.53 -1.52
N ALA A 241 11.52 -0.41 -2.70
CA ALA A 241 12.00 -1.56 -3.46
C ALA A 241 12.97 -2.45 -2.66
N LEU A 242 13.96 -1.86 -1.98
CA LEU A 242 14.88 -2.59 -1.10
C LEU A 242 14.18 -3.28 0.08
N THR A 243 13.12 -2.67 0.61
CA THR A 243 12.31 -3.28 1.67
C THR A 243 11.60 -4.53 1.15
N LEU A 244 10.97 -4.46 -0.03
CA LEU A 244 10.31 -5.62 -0.65
C LEU A 244 11.31 -6.69 -1.11
N LEU A 245 12.52 -6.31 -1.52
CA LEU A 245 13.57 -7.25 -1.94
C LEU A 245 14.18 -8.04 -0.78
N ARG A 246 14.11 -7.58 0.47
CA ARG A 246 14.83 -8.20 1.60
C ARG A 246 14.56 -9.69 1.75
N PRO A 247 13.30 -10.20 1.71
CA PRO A 247 13.05 -11.64 1.79
C PRO A 247 13.55 -12.39 0.55
N LEU A 248 13.46 -11.76 -0.65
CA LEU A 248 13.98 -12.36 -1.88
C LEU A 248 15.50 -12.50 -1.85
N MET A 249 16.22 -11.55 -1.24
CA MET A 249 17.67 -11.67 -1.08
C MET A 249 18.05 -12.82 -0.15
N ALA A 250 17.24 -13.11 0.87
CA ALA A 250 17.49 -14.20 1.80
C ALA A 250 17.31 -15.59 1.16
N GLU A 251 16.30 -15.75 0.30
CA GLU A 251 15.94 -17.04 -0.31
C GLU A 251 16.50 -17.23 -1.73
N HIS A 252 16.61 -16.14 -2.48
CA HIS A 252 16.95 -16.11 -3.92
C HIS A 252 18.12 -15.15 -4.23
N GLY A 253 18.97 -14.83 -3.24
CA GLY A 253 20.09 -13.90 -3.42
C GLY A 253 21.15 -14.31 -4.46
N GLY A 254 21.14 -15.57 -4.92
CA GLY A 254 21.96 -16.02 -6.04
C GLY A 254 21.39 -15.66 -7.42
N ASP A 255 20.08 -15.40 -7.50
CA ASP A 255 19.41 -15.07 -8.76
C ASP A 255 19.91 -13.73 -9.32
N ARG A 256 20.23 -13.72 -10.62
CA ARG A 256 20.79 -12.54 -11.27
C ARG A 256 19.79 -11.40 -11.36
N GLY A 257 18.51 -11.68 -11.59
CA GLY A 257 17.46 -10.67 -11.68
C GLY A 257 17.23 -9.99 -10.34
N VAL A 258 17.18 -10.77 -9.26
CA VAL A 258 17.06 -10.27 -7.88
C VAL A 258 18.26 -9.36 -7.53
N ARG A 259 19.50 -9.83 -7.74
CA ARG A 259 20.71 -9.03 -7.50
C ARG A 259 20.81 -7.78 -8.37
N MET A 260 20.39 -7.87 -9.63
CA MET A 260 20.37 -6.72 -10.53
C MET A 260 19.40 -5.66 -10.04
N LEU A 261 18.19 -6.05 -9.63
CA LEU A 261 17.21 -5.11 -9.10
C LEU A 261 17.68 -4.47 -7.79
N GLU A 262 18.34 -5.24 -6.92
CA GLU A 262 18.96 -4.73 -5.70
C GLU A 262 20.05 -3.69 -6.01
N ALA A 263 20.95 -3.98 -6.96
CA ALA A 263 21.99 -3.07 -7.40
C ALA A 263 21.42 -1.76 -7.98
N ARG A 264 20.37 -1.86 -8.81
CA ARG A 264 19.64 -0.70 -9.33
C ARG A 264 19.05 0.14 -8.18
N ALA A 265 18.45 -0.50 -7.18
CA ALA A 265 17.86 0.19 -6.04
C ALA A 265 18.93 0.84 -5.15
N TYR A 266 20.08 0.21 -4.93
CA TYR A 266 21.21 0.85 -4.23
C TYR A 266 21.73 2.07 -4.97
N PHE A 267 21.90 1.98 -6.30
CA PHE A 267 22.33 3.12 -7.11
C PHE A 267 21.33 4.28 -7.02
N ALA A 268 20.03 4.00 -7.20
CA ALA A 268 18.97 5.00 -7.13
C ALA A 268 18.82 5.65 -5.75
N SER A 269 19.10 4.92 -4.67
CA SER A 269 19.14 5.45 -3.28
C SER A 269 20.50 6.00 -2.84
N ALA A 270 21.44 6.20 -3.77
CA ALA A 270 22.79 6.72 -3.51
C ALA A 270 23.65 5.89 -2.52
N GLN A 271 23.32 4.62 -2.31
CA GLN A 271 24.12 3.66 -1.54
C GLN A 271 25.27 3.11 -2.40
N LEU A 272 26.15 4.00 -2.88
CA LEU A 272 27.09 3.71 -3.97
C LEU A 272 28.09 2.60 -3.65
N ASN A 273 28.50 2.44 -2.39
CA ASN A 273 29.38 1.33 -1.99
C ASN A 273 28.70 -0.03 -2.16
N ARG A 274 27.42 -0.14 -1.76
CA ARG A 274 26.64 -1.37 -1.90
C ARG A 274 26.34 -1.66 -3.36
N ALA A 275 25.96 -0.62 -4.12
CA ALA A 275 25.76 -0.72 -5.56
C ALA A 275 27.01 -1.25 -6.26
N ARG A 276 28.18 -0.66 -5.96
CA ARG A 276 29.47 -1.09 -6.52
C ARG A 276 29.74 -2.56 -6.22
N THR A 277 29.68 -2.98 -4.96
CA THR A 277 29.96 -4.38 -4.58
C THR A 277 29.04 -5.37 -5.29
N ALA A 278 27.74 -5.08 -5.35
CA ALA A 278 26.78 -5.94 -6.07
C ALA A 278 27.09 -6.00 -7.57
N LEU A 279 27.42 -4.87 -8.19
CA LEU A 279 27.71 -4.77 -9.63
C LEU A 279 29.05 -5.39 -10.01
N GLU A 280 30.08 -5.28 -9.18
CA GLU A 280 31.37 -5.95 -9.38
C GLU A 280 31.19 -7.47 -9.42
N SER A 281 30.38 -8.03 -8.51
CA SER A 281 30.01 -9.45 -8.52
C SER A 281 29.24 -9.84 -9.80
N LEU A 282 28.23 -9.07 -10.19
CA LEU A 282 27.45 -9.33 -11.40
C LEU A 282 28.29 -9.29 -12.68
N VAL A 283 29.19 -8.30 -12.81
CA VAL A 283 30.09 -8.17 -13.97
C VAL A 283 31.16 -9.27 -13.98
N ALA A 284 31.63 -9.71 -12.82
CA ALA A 284 32.59 -10.82 -12.74
C ALA A 284 31.97 -12.14 -13.22
N GLU A 285 30.70 -12.40 -12.87
CA GLU A 285 29.97 -13.60 -13.31
C GLU A 285 29.50 -13.54 -14.76
N SER A 286 29.14 -12.35 -15.25
CA SER A 286 28.67 -12.14 -16.62
C SER A 286 29.33 -10.91 -17.23
N PRO A 287 30.58 -11.05 -17.72
CA PRO A 287 31.33 -9.95 -18.32
C PRO A 287 30.69 -9.37 -19.58
N ASP A 288 29.67 -9.99 -20.15
CA ASP A 288 28.91 -9.56 -21.33
C ASP A 288 27.61 -8.80 -20.99
N ASP A 289 27.28 -8.65 -19.70
CA ASP A 289 26.15 -7.83 -19.28
C ASP A 289 26.46 -6.34 -19.46
N SER A 290 26.05 -5.80 -20.62
CA SER A 290 26.23 -4.39 -20.96
C SER A 290 25.54 -3.45 -19.96
N TYR A 291 24.39 -3.83 -19.40
CA TYR A 291 23.66 -3.01 -18.44
C TYR A 291 24.36 -2.99 -17.08
N ALA A 292 24.80 -4.14 -16.57
CA ALA A 292 25.59 -4.22 -15.33
C ALA A 292 26.87 -3.38 -15.44
N ARG A 293 27.57 -3.48 -16.57
CA ARG A 293 28.77 -2.66 -16.84
C ARG A 293 28.46 -1.18 -16.88
N HIS A 294 27.40 -0.80 -17.59
CA HIS A 294 26.99 0.59 -17.66
C HIS A 294 26.71 1.13 -16.25
N LEU A 295 25.89 0.41 -15.47
CA LEU A 295 25.52 0.84 -14.12
C LEU A 295 26.72 0.87 -13.17
N LEU A 296 27.67 -0.06 -13.29
CA LEU A 296 28.93 -0.05 -12.53
C LEU A 296 29.75 1.19 -12.87
N GLY A 297 29.92 1.48 -14.16
CA GLY A 297 30.59 2.68 -14.63
C GLY A 297 29.94 3.96 -14.09
N ARG A 298 28.62 4.07 -14.15
CA ARG A 298 27.86 5.21 -13.58
C ARG A 298 28.01 5.30 -12.05
N THR A 299 28.07 4.16 -11.37
CA THR A 299 28.29 4.10 -9.91
C THR A 299 29.68 4.63 -9.56
N LEU A 300 30.72 4.13 -10.23
CA LEU A 300 32.11 4.57 -10.06
C LEU A 300 32.28 6.06 -10.38
N GLN A 301 31.63 6.55 -11.43
CA GLN A 301 31.62 7.97 -11.78
C GLN A 301 31.02 8.84 -10.66
N ARG A 302 29.89 8.42 -10.06
CA ARG A 302 29.29 9.12 -8.89
C ARG A 302 30.13 9.04 -7.63
N GLN A 303 31.05 8.07 -7.53
CA GLN A 303 32.05 7.97 -6.46
C GLN A 303 33.33 8.79 -6.74
N GLY A 304 33.45 9.44 -7.91
CA GLY A 304 34.66 10.16 -8.31
C GLY A 304 35.79 9.27 -8.85
N ARG A 305 35.53 7.98 -9.09
CA ARG A 305 36.51 7.00 -9.61
C ARG A 305 36.50 6.99 -11.13
N HIS A 306 36.85 8.11 -11.74
CA HIS A 306 36.67 8.36 -13.18
C HIS A 306 37.48 7.41 -14.08
N ASP A 307 38.71 7.09 -13.70
CA ASP A 307 39.58 6.20 -14.50
C ASP A 307 39.03 4.78 -14.58
N GLU A 308 38.53 4.26 -13.46
CA GLU A 308 37.92 2.94 -13.39
C GLU A 308 36.56 2.93 -14.12
N ALA A 309 35.78 3.99 -13.97
CA ALA A 309 34.50 4.15 -14.67
C ALA A 309 34.66 4.12 -16.20
N ALA A 310 35.69 4.78 -16.74
CA ALA A 310 35.91 4.91 -18.18
C ALA A 310 36.00 3.54 -18.89
N SER A 311 36.68 2.58 -18.27
CA SER A 311 36.81 1.22 -18.81
C SER A 311 35.46 0.51 -18.89
N HIS A 312 34.66 0.58 -17.83
CA HIS A 312 33.34 -0.06 -17.80
C HIS A 312 32.34 0.61 -18.76
N LEU A 313 32.32 1.94 -18.82
CA LEU A 313 31.42 2.69 -19.70
C LEU A 313 31.74 2.46 -21.18
N THR A 314 33.03 2.43 -21.54
CA THR A 314 33.46 2.16 -22.93
C THR A 314 33.02 0.77 -23.38
N LEU A 315 33.27 -0.26 -22.54
CA LEU A 315 32.85 -1.63 -22.87
C LEU A 315 31.33 -1.76 -22.98
N ALA A 316 30.57 -1.10 -22.10
CA ALA A 316 29.12 -1.08 -22.17
C ALA A 316 28.61 -0.43 -23.47
N ALA A 317 29.20 0.69 -23.88
CA ALA A 317 28.85 1.40 -25.12
C ALA A 317 29.20 0.60 -26.38
N VAL A 318 30.28 -0.17 -26.37
CA VAL A 318 30.62 -1.08 -27.48
C VAL A 318 29.57 -2.19 -27.63
N MET A 319 29.05 -2.72 -26.52
CA MET A 319 28.02 -3.76 -26.52
C MET A 319 26.62 -3.21 -26.86
N THR A 320 26.31 -2.01 -26.36
CA THR A 320 25.01 -1.34 -26.53
C THR A 320 25.24 0.14 -26.85
N PRO A 321 25.25 0.53 -28.15
CA PRO A 321 25.62 1.87 -28.59
C PRO A 321 24.79 3.03 -28.01
N ASP A 322 23.57 2.76 -27.53
CA ASP A 322 22.72 3.78 -26.92
C ASP A 322 23.29 4.35 -25.62
N TYR A 323 24.22 3.65 -24.96
CA TYR A 323 24.93 4.16 -23.79
C TYR A 323 26.03 5.19 -24.10
N ALA A 324 26.39 5.38 -25.36
CA ALA A 324 27.40 6.36 -25.78
C ALA A 324 26.87 7.81 -25.88
N ARG A 325 25.55 7.98 -25.76
CA ARG A 325 24.85 9.28 -25.85
C ARG A 325 24.70 9.90 -24.46
#